data_AF-A0A7J2I313-F1
#
_entry.id   AF-A0A7J2I313-F1
#
_cell.length_a   1.000
_cell.length_b   1.000
_cell.length_c   1.000
_cell.angle_alpha   90.00
_cell.angle_beta   90.00
_cell.angle_gamma   90.00
#
_symmetry.space_group_name_H-M   'P 1'
#
loop_
_entity.id
_entity.type
_entity.pdbx_description
1 polymer ?
#
loop_
_entity_poly.entity_id
_entity_poly.type
_entity_poly.pdbx_seq_one_letter_code
_entity_poly.pdbx_strand_id
1 'polypeptide(L)'
;MSAKGFDCANFPQNFYKKSTEKHEMMRNKVTLSAFVAAILVMPIAFADAGVAPLMFVNIQLLPFLLVPIIFIEAFVIKKFLKTNYGKSLLYSGIANIVSTVVGYLVLSILIFPFTAIYVWVTNLISKGIFSASFFQSIWFIIIISFVGLIFSFLLTVISEYLVLRAFFEKKNKKIVVKTTWIANIISYVLLVLVVVFFSILSALS
;
A
#
# COMPACT_ATOMS: atom_id res chain seq x y z
N MET A 1 -19.67 23.88 -65.89
CA MET A 1 -18.63 24.09 -64.86
C MET A 1 -18.59 22.85 -63.99
N SER A 2 -17.51 22.05 -64.12
CA SER A 2 -17.33 20.79 -63.37
C SER A 2 -16.78 21.09 -61.98
N ALA A 3 -17.47 20.63 -60.93
CA ALA A 3 -17.03 20.74 -59.55
C ALA A 3 -15.83 19.82 -59.33
N LYS A 4 -14.64 20.41 -59.10
CA LYS A 4 -13.45 19.67 -58.68
C LYS A 4 -13.73 19.00 -57.34
N GLY A 5 -13.61 17.68 -57.31
CA GLY A 5 -13.70 16.87 -56.11
C GLY A 5 -12.66 17.30 -55.07
N PHE A 6 -13.12 17.55 -53.86
CA PHE A 6 -12.26 17.67 -52.68
C PHE A 6 -11.66 16.29 -52.41
N ASP A 7 -10.36 16.16 -52.61
CA ASP A 7 -9.61 14.94 -52.36
C ASP A 7 -9.36 14.80 -50.85
N CYS A 8 -10.26 14.08 -50.17
CA CYS A 8 -10.21 13.81 -48.73
C CYS A 8 -9.01 12.93 -48.31
N ALA A 9 -8.21 12.42 -49.25
CA ALA A 9 -7.17 11.44 -48.99
C ALA A 9 -5.84 12.01 -48.46
N ASN A 10 -5.64 13.33 -48.52
CA ASN A 10 -4.38 13.99 -48.12
C ASN A 10 -4.48 14.79 -46.80
N PHE A 11 -5.39 14.43 -45.91
CA PHE A 11 -5.35 14.96 -44.55
C PHE A 11 -4.07 14.46 -43.85
N PRO A 12 -3.21 15.35 -43.31
CA PRO A 12 -1.91 14.93 -42.78
C PRO A 12 -2.12 14.01 -41.58
N GLN A 13 -1.84 12.71 -41.76
CA GLN A 13 -1.98 11.69 -40.71
C GLN A 13 -1.19 12.03 -39.42
N ASN A 14 -0.15 12.86 -39.54
CA ASN A 14 0.62 13.39 -38.42
C ASN A 14 -0.21 14.26 -37.46
N PHE A 15 -1.26 14.94 -37.95
CA PHE A 15 -2.13 15.76 -37.11
C PHE A 15 -3.05 14.91 -36.23
N TYR A 16 -3.60 13.82 -36.80
CA TYR A 16 -4.41 12.86 -36.05
C TYR A 16 -3.58 12.16 -34.97
N LYS A 17 -2.37 11.69 -35.32
CA LYS A 17 -1.49 10.99 -34.37
C LYS A 17 -1.06 11.87 -33.20
N LYS A 18 -0.70 13.14 -33.47
CA LYS A 18 -0.29 14.10 -32.43
C LYS A 18 -1.47 14.53 -31.55
N SER A 19 -2.67 14.61 -32.11
CA SER A 19 -3.91 14.86 -31.37
C SER A 19 -4.27 13.70 -30.44
N THR A 20 -4.22 12.46 -30.93
CA THR A 20 -4.52 11.27 -30.12
C THR A 20 -3.51 11.06 -28.99
N GLU A 21 -2.21 11.27 -29.26
CA GLU A 21 -1.17 11.20 -28.22
C GLU A 21 -1.38 12.27 -27.14
N LYS A 22 -1.71 13.51 -27.52
CA LYS A 22 -1.99 14.59 -26.57
C LYS A 22 -3.23 14.30 -25.73
N HIS A 23 -4.29 13.74 -26.32
CA HIS A 23 -5.50 13.35 -25.61
C HIS A 23 -5.26 12.16 -24.65
N GLU A 24 -4.48 11.15 -25.03
CA GLU A 24 -4.06 10.08 -24.11
C GLU A 24 -3.24 10.61 -22.94
N MET A 25 -2.31 11.53 -23.21
CA MET A 25 -1.48 12.14 -22.17
C MET A 25 -2.31 12.96 -21.18
N MET A 26 -3.25 13.77 -21.68
CA MET A 26 -4.14 14.56 -20.82
C MET A 26 -5.11 13.68 -20.03
N ARG A 27 -5.64 12.61 -20.64
CA ARG A 27 -6.50 11.65 -19.95
C ARG A 27 -5.75 10.99 -18.79
N ASN A 28 -4.53 10.49 -19.02
CA ASN A 28 -3.72 9.86 -17.97
C ASN A 28 -3.42 10.80 -16.79
N LYS A 29 -3.18 12.09 -17.04
CA LYS A 29 -2.91 13.07 -15.97
C LYS A 29 -4.15 13.31 -15.11
N VAL A 30 -5.33 13.43 -15.72
CA VAL A 30 -6.60 13.63 -15.01
C VAL A 30 -7.01 12.38 -14.23
N THR A 31 -6.82 11.18 -14.79
CA THR A 31 -7.09 9.94 -14.06
C THR A 31 -6.15 9.76 -12.87
N LEU A 32 -4.87 10.13 -13.03
CA LEU A 32 -3.88 10.09 -11.95
C LEU A 32 -4.20 11.10 -10.84
N SER A 33 -4.54 12.34 -11.19
CA SER A 33 -4.90 13.36 -10.20
C SER A 33 -6.19 13.02 -9.47
N ALA A 34 -7.18 12.47 -10.17
CA ALA A 34 -8.43 12.01 -9.55
C ALA A 34 -8.21 10.80 -8.64
N PHE A 35 -7.33 9.87 -9.02
CA PHE A 35 -6.96 8.73 -8.20
C PHE A 35 -6.20 9.15 -6.93
N VAL A 36 -5.22 10.07 -7.06
CA VAL A 36 -4.51 10.64 -5.91
C VAL A 36 -5.47 11.43 -5.02
N ALA A 37 -6.37 12.24 -5.60
CA ALA A 37 -7.39 12.95 -4.84
C ALA A 37 -8.35 11.99 -4.12
N ALA A 38 -8.76 10.89 -4.75
CA ALA A 38 -9.59 9.88 -4.13
C ALA A 38 -8.89 9.20 -2.95
N ILE A 39 -7.59 8.91 -3.05
CA ILE A 39 -6.76 8.40 -1.94
C ILE A 39 -6.68 9.42 -0.79
N LEU A 40 -6.54 10.71 -1.12
CA LEU A 40 -6.41 11.78 -0.11
C LEU A 40 -7.73 12.18 0.56
N VAL A 41 -8.87 11.98 -0.12
CA VAL A 41 -10.21 12.34 0.37
C VAL A 41 -10.85 11.19 1.16
N MET A 42 -10.34 9.96 1.03
CA MET A 42 -10.86 8.81 1.77
C MET A 42 -10.65 9.04 3.28
N PRO A 43 -11.73 9.23 4.06
CA PRO A 43 -11.58 9.49 5.47
C PRO A 43 -11.02 8.22 6.10
N ILE A 44 -9.90 8.39 6.79
CA ILE A 44 -9.34 7.45 7.74
C ILE A 44 -8.45 6.37 7.10
N ALA A 45 -7.25 6.83 6.78
CA ALA A 45 -6.06 6.01 6.70
C ALA A 45 -5.75 5.46 8.12
N PHE A 46 -6.37 4.34 8.51
CA PHE A 46 -5.97 3.55 9.69
C PHE A 46 -5.36 2.20 9.31
N ALA A 47 -5.32 1.86 8.03
CA ALA A 47 -5.81 0.53 7.74
C ALA A 47 -4.98 -0.34 6.83
N ASP A 48 -3.87 0.10 6.21
CA ASP A 48 -2.94 -0.90 5.67
C ASP A 48 -2.43 -1.76 6.84
N ALA A 49 -2.52 -3.09 6.73
CA ALA A 49 -1.98 -4.00 7.72
C ALA A 49 -0.51 -3.63 8.00
N GLY A 50 0.24 -3.24 6.95
CA GLY A 50 1.58 -2.64 6.99
C GLY A 50 1.74 -1.48 7.94
N VAL A 51 0.71 -0.67 8.10
CA VAL A 51 0.81 0.67 8.66
C VAL A 51 0.30 0.76 10.10
N ALA A 52 -0.17 -0.36 10.66
CA ALA A 52 -0.40 -0.54 12.09
C ALA A 52 0.76 -0.06 13.01
N PRO A 53 2.05 -0.22 12.65
CA PRO A 53 3.17 0.33 13.44
C PRO A 53 3.22 1.86 13.43
N LEU A 54 2.76 2.53 12.36
CA LEU A 54 2.72 4.00 12.30
C LEU A 54 1.57 4.59 13.12
N MET A 55 0.56 3.80 13.51
CA MET A 55 -0.41 4.24 14.51
C MET A 55 0.27 4.61 15.84
N PHE A 56 1.41 4.01 16.16
CA PHE A 56 2.20 4.35 17.34
C PHE A 56 3.05 5.61 17.16
N VAL A 57 3.23 6.11 15.92
CA VAL A 57 4.12 7.24 15.61
C VAL A 57 3.32 8.51 15.33
N ASN A 58 2.51 8.54 14.26
CA ASN A 58 1.62 9.66 13.95
C ASN A 58 0.67 9.32 12.79
N ILE A 59 -0.64 9.26 13.07
CA ILE A 59 -1.65 8.96 12.07
C ILE A 59 -1.75 9.99 10.93
N GLN A 60 -1.33 11.23 11.16
CA GLN A 60 -1.42 12.27 10.13
C GLN A 60 -0.45 12.04 8.97
N LEU A 61 0.60 11.23 9.18
CA LEU A 61 1.61 10.90 8.17
C LEU A 61 1.19 9.77 7.23
N LEU A 62 0.11 9.06 7.54
CA LEU A 62 -0.31 7.84 6.84
C LEU A 62 -0.59 8.06 5.35
N PRO A 63 -1.34 9.10 4.92
CA PRO A 63 -1.57 9.37 3.50
C PRO A 63 -0.28 9.72 2.75
N PHE A 64 0.66 10.41 3.40
CA PHE A 64 1.95 10.78 2.80
C PHE A 64 2.86 9.59 2.57
N LEU A 65 2.67 8.50 3.32
CA LEU A 65 3.44 7.27 3.20
C LEU A 65 2.78 6.23 2.28
N LEU A 66 1.45 6.20 2.24
CA LEU A 66 0.70 5.30 1.36
C LEU A 66 0.94 5.61 -0.12
N VAL A 67 1.00 6.90 -0.49
CA VAL A 67 1.28 7.31 -1.87
C VAL A 67 2.61 6.75 -2.38
N PRO A 68 3.79 7.00 -1.77
CA PRO A 68 5.05 6.45 -2.27
C PRO A 68 5.07 4.92 -2.28
N ILE A 69 4.42 4.25 -1.32
CA ILE A 69 4.26 2.77 -1.32
C ILE A 69 3.54 2.29 -2.59
N ILE A 70 2.36 2.85 -2.88
CA ILE A 70 1.58 2.47 -4.08
C ILE A 70 2.40 2.68 -5.36
N PHE A 71 3.17 3.77 -5.44
CA PHE A 71 4.04 4.04 -6.58
C PHE A 71 5.17 3.02 -6.74
N ILE A 72 5.80 2.61 -5.62
CA ILE A 72 6.83 1.57 -5.58
C ILE A 72 6.26 0.23 -6.05
N GLU A 73 5.12 -0.18 -5.50
CA GLU A 73 4.49 -1.44 -5.87
C GLU A 73 4.02 -1.45 -7.32
N ALA A 74 3.40 -0.36 -7.78
CA ALA A 74 3.02 -0.20 -9.18
C ALA A 74 4.24 -0.31 -10.11
N PHE A 75 5.39 0.23 -9.71
CA PHE A 75 6.63 0.07 -10.46
C PHE A 75 7.10 -1.39 -10.50
N VAL A 76 7.05 -2.11 -9.39
CA VAL A 76 7.39 -3.54 -9.31
C VAL A 76 6.42 -4.38 -10.17
N ILE A 77 5.11 -4.17 -10.03
CA ILE A 77 4.07 -4.84 -10.83
C ILE A 77 4.30 -4.62 -12.32
N LYS A 78 4.53 -3.35 -12.74
CA LYS A 78 4.86 -3.02 -14.13
C LYS A 78 6.07 -3.83 -14.61
N LYS A 79 7.15 -3.85 -13.82
CA LYS A 79 8.42 -4.48 -14.19
C LYS A 79 8.27 -6.00 -14.38
N PHE A 80 7.59 -6.69 -13.46
CA PHE A 80 7.53 -8.15 -13.46
C PHE A 80 6.34 -8.73 -14.23
N LEU A 81 5.17 -8.07 -14.23
CA LEU A 81 3.97 -8.54 -14.92
C LEU A 81 3.82 -7.96 -16.33
N LYS A 82 4.72 -7.05 -16.73
CA LYS A 82 4.79 -6.41 -18.06
C LYS A 82 3.47 -5.71 -18.42
N THR A 83 3.00 -4.85 -17.53
CA THR A 83 1.76 -4.08 -17.69
C THR A 83 2.02 -2.59 -17.89
N ASN A 84 1.00 -1.86 -18.35
CA ASN A 84 1.05 -0.41 -18.42
C ASN A 84 1.03 0.19 -17.02
N TYR A 85 1.74 1.31 -16.83
CA TYR A 85 1.91 1.93 -15.52
C TYR A 85 0.57 2.33 -14.87
N GLY A 86 -0.37 2.87 -15.66
CA GLY A 86 -1.70 3.21 -15.16
C GLY A 86 -2.49 2.00 -14.64
N LYS A 87 -2.35 0.83 -15.30
CA LYS A 87 -2.96 -0.42 -14.81
C LYS A 87 -2.25 -0.91 -13.55
N SER A 88 -0.92 -0.83 -13.50
CA SER A 88 -0.16 -1.21 -12.30
C SER A 88 -0.50 -0.34 -11.09
N LEU A 89 -0.67 0.97 -11.29
CA LEU A 89 -1.13 1.91 -10.25
C LEU A 89 -2.54 1.55 -9.77
N LEU A 90 -3.46 1.29 -10.68
CA LEU A 90 -4.81 0.84 -10.34
C LEU A 90 -4.76 -0.45 -9.51
N TYR A 91 -4.00 -1.44 -9.94
CA TYR A 91 -3.93 -2.73 -9.26
C TYR A 91 -3.25 -2.65 -7.90
N SER A 92 -2.16 -1.89 -7.76
CA SER A 92 -1.54 -1.64 -6.45
C SER A 92 -2.50 -0.86 -5.54
N GLY A 93 -3.20 0.14 -6.07
CA GLY A 93 -4.23 0.87 -5.33
C GLY A 93 -5.34 -0.03 -4.80
N ILE A 94 -5.92 -0.87 -5.65
CA ILE A 94 -6.93 -1.84 -5.25
C ILE A 94 -6.36 -2.82 -4.23
N ALA A 95 -5.13 -3.31 -4.44
CA ALA A 95 -4.50 -4.25 -3.53
C ALA A 95 -4.28 -3.64 -2.14
N ASN A 96 -3.87 -2.37 -2.05
CA ASN A 96 -3.73 -1.62 -0.79
C ASN A 96 -5.07 -1.37 -0.11
N ILE A 97 -6.13 -1.07 -0.86
CA ILE A 97 -7.49 -0.92 -0.29
C ILE A 97 -7.99 -2.26 0.25
N VAL A 98 -7.75 -3.35 -0.47
CA VAL A 98 -8.16 -4.69 -0.05
C VAL A 98 -7.36 -5.18 1.15
N SER A 99 -6.03 -5.05 1.13
CA SER A 99 -5.18 -5.36 2.30
C SER A 99 -5.63 -4.54 3.51
N THR A 100 -6.10 -3.32 3.25
CA THR A 100 -6.64 -2.43 4.27
C THR A 100 -7.90 -2.98 4.93
N VAL A 101 -8.89 -3.34 4.12
CA VAL A 101 -10.15 -3.92 4.60
C VAL A 101 -9.91 -5.25 5.32
N VAL A 102 -9.05 -6.10 4.76
CA VAL A 102 -8.68 -7.40 5.35
C VAL A 102 -8.00 -7.18 6.70
N GLY A 103 -7.06 -6.25 6.79
CA GLY A 103 -6.37 -5.89 8.03
C GLY A 103 -7.34 -5.49 9.14
N TYR A 104 -8.32 -4.63 8.83
CA TYR A 104 -9.33 -4.21 9.79
C TYR A 104 -10.20 -5.38 10.29
N LEU A 105 -10.65 -6.25 9.39
CA LEU A 105 -11.44 -7.42 9.76
C LEU A 105 -10.65 -8.37 10.65
N VAL A 106 -9.38 -8.63 10.30
CA VAL A 106 -8.49 -9.47 11.11
C VAL A 106 -8.26 -8.85 12.48
N LEU A 107 -7.97 -7.54 12.56
CA LEU A 107 -7.78 -6.84 13.83
C LEU A 107 -9.02 -6.91 14.72
N SER A 108 -10.21 -6.76 14.12
CA SER A 108 -11.49 -6.83 14.83
C SER A 108 -11.71 -8.20 15.48
N ILE A 109 -11.33 -9.28 14.78
CA ILE A 109 -11.40 -10.64 15.33
C ILE A 109 -10.32 -10.85 16.40
N LEU A 110 -9.12 -10.30 16.19
CA LEU A 110 -8.00 -10.44 17.12
C LEU A 110 -8.19 -9.68 18.44
N ILE A 111 -9.19 -8.80 18.56
CA ILE A 111 -9.46 -8.09 19.81
C ILE A 111 -9.72 -9.03 21.00
N PHE A 112 -10.36 -10.17 20.77
CA PHE A 112 -10.65 -11.18 21.80
C PHE A 112 -9.38 -11.85 22.36
N PRO A 113 -8.47 -12.41 21.53
CA PRO A 113 -7.21 -12.92 22.05
C PRO A 113 -6.32 -11.82 22.63
N PHE A 114 -6.32 -10.60 22.07
CA PHE A 114 -5.56 -9.48 22.64
C PHE A 114 -6.05 -9.09 24.04
N THR A 115 -7.35 -9.03 24.26
CA THR A 115 -7.92 -8.75 25.59
C THR A 115 -7.59 -9.87 26.58
N ALA A 116 -7.63 -11.13 26.15
CA ALA A 116 -7.20 -12.26 26.99
C ALA A 116 -5.71 -12.18 27.37
N ILE A 117 -4.83 -11.84 26.42
CA ILE A 117 -3.39 -11.61 26.68
C ILE A 117 -3.20 -10.45 27.65
N TYR A 118 -3.94 -9.35 27.48
CA TYR A 118 -3.89 -8.20 28.37
C TYR A 118 -4.27 -8.57 29.81
N VAL A 119 -5.36 -9.32 29.99
CA VAL A 119 -5.77 -9.82 31.32
C VAL A 119 -4.72 -10.78 31.91
N TRP A 120 -4.11 -11.63 31.09
CA TRP A 120 -3.03 -12.50 31.54
C TRP A 120 -1.80 -11.72 32.00
N VAL A 121 -1.35 -10.72 31.22
CA VAL A 121 -0.23 -9.84 31.55
C VAL A 121 -0.49 -9.08 32.85
N THR A 122 -1.66 -8.45 33.00
CA THR A 122 -2.02 -7.71 34.21
C THR A 122 -2.07 -8.60 35.45
N ASN A 123 -2.49 -9.86 35.30
CA ASN A 123 -2.43 -10.85 36.38
C ASN A 123 -1.00 -11.26 36.77
N LEU A 124 -0.05 -11.26 35.84
CA LEU A 124 1.36 -11.51 36.18
C LEU A 124 1.96 -10.33 36.96
N ILE A 125 1.57 -9.10 36.59
CA ILE A 125 1.98 -7.88 37.30
C ILE A 125 1.40 -7.86 38.71
N SER A 126 0.11 -8.17 38.88
CA SER A 126 -0.54 -8.19 40.20
C SER A 126 0.04 -9.24 41.14
N LYS A 127 0.55 -10.36 40.59
CA LYS A 127 1.28 -11.39 41.33
C LYS A 127 2.75 -11.05 41.61
N GLY A 128 3.23 -9.89 41.16
CA GLY A 128 4.62 -9.47 41.34
C GLY A 128 5.66 -10.26 40.54
N ILE A 129 5.22 -11.07 39.56
CA ILE A 129 6.13 -11.87 38.71
C ILE A 129 6.91 -10.95 37.77
N PHE A 130 6.25 -9.90 37.27
CA PHE A 130 6.86 -8.86 36.45
C PHE A 130 6.48 -7.48 36.98
N SER A 131 7.38 -6.51 36.86
CA SER A 131 7.06 -5.11 37.16
C SER A 131 6.25 -4.48 36.02
N ALA A 132 5.37 -3.52 36.34
CA ALA A 132 4.69 -2.72 35.31
C ALA A 132 5.69 -1.98 34.41
N SER A 133 6.84 -1.57 34.98
CA SER A 133 7.93 -0.92 34.23
C SER A 133 8.56 -1.81 33.16
N PHE A 134 8.52 -3.14 33.29
CA PHE A 134 8.99 -4.05 32.26
C PHE A 134 8.14 -3.93 30.98
N PHE A 135 6.80 -3.98 31.13
CA PHE A 135 5.86 -3.87 30.00
C PHE A 135 5.77 -2.46 29.41
N GLN A 136 6.17 -1.44 30.17
CA GLN A 136 6.29 -0.06 29.69
C GLN A 136 7.68 0.27 29.14
N SER A 137 8.62 -0.66 29.20
CA SER A 137 9.99 -0.41 28.72
C SER A 137 10.02 -0.22 27.21
N ILE A 138 10.92 0.66 26.75
CA ILE A 138 11.17 0.89 25.32
C ILE A 138 11.47 -0.40 24.57
N TRP A 139 12.21 -1.33 25.20
CA TRP A 139 12.58 -2.61 24.62
C TRP A 139 11.36 -3.52 24.40
N PHE A 140 10.43 -3.56 25.35
CA PHE A 140 9.19 -4.31 25.18
C PHE A 140 8.34 -3.75 24.04
N ILE A 141 8.20 -2.42 23.97
CA ILE A 141 7.48 -1.72 22.88
C ILE A 141 8.11 -2.02 21.52
N ILE A 142 9.44 -1.99 21.43
CA ILE A 142 10.17 -2.34 20.21
C ILE A 142 9.86 -3.78 19.80
N ILE A 143 10.02 -4.74 20.71
CA ILE A 143 9.80 -6.17 20.43
C ILE A 143 8.37 -6.41 19.93
N ILE A 144 7.35 -5.89 20.63
CA ILE A 144 5.95 -6.11 20.24
C ILE A 144 5.63 -5.45 18.89
N SER A 145 6.23 -4.28 18.61
CA SER A 145 6.07 -3.58 17.32
C SER A 145 6.68 -4.37 16.16
N PHE A 146 7.86 -4.99 16.36
CA PHE A 146 8.48 -5.87 15.36
C PHE A 146 7.66 -7.14 15.11
N VAL A 147 7.12 -7.75 16.18
CA VAL A 147 6.20 -8.89 16.04
C VAL A 147 4.97 -8.47 15.23
N GLY A 148 4.37 -7.31 15.57
CA GLY A 148 3.24 -6.74 14.82
C GLY A 148 3.56 -6.53 13.33
N LEU A 149 4.74 -5.96 13.02
CA LEU A 149 5.24 -5.77 11.65
C LEU A 149 5.32 -7.08 10.85
N ILE A 150 5.78 -8.17 11.47
CA ILE A 150 5.88 -9.47 10.80
C ILE A 150 4.50 -10.01 10.45
N PHE A 151 3.55 -9.99 11.39
CA PHE A 151 2.19 -10.46 11.14
C PHE A 151 1.49 -9.63 10.06
N SER A 152 1.64 -8.32 10.18
CA SER A 152 1.22 -7.34 9.20
C SER A 152 1.74 -7.67 7.80
N PHE A 153 3.05 -7.88 7.66
CA PHE A 153 3.71 -8.22 6.40
C PHE A 153 3.09 -9.45 5.75
N LEU A 154 2.87 -10.50 6.53
CA LEU A 154 2.27 -11.73 6.01
C LEU A 154 0.84 -11.52 5.52
N LEU A 155 0.03 -10.75 6.24
CA LEU A 155 -1.33 -10.42 5.83
C LEU A 155 -1.36 -9.60 4.54
N THR A 156 -0.46 -8.63 4.40
CA THR A 156 -0.34 -7.82 3.18
C THR A 156 0.08 -8.67 2.00
N VAL A 157 1.12 -9.51 2.15
CA VAL A 157 1.55 -10.44 1.09
C VAL A 157 0.44 -11.38 0.65
N ILE A 158 -0.34 -11.94 1.58
CA ILE A 158 -1.44 -12.85 1.24
C ILE A 158 -2.55 -12.09 0.52
N SER A 159 -3.02 -10.98 1.06
CA SER A 159 -4.11 -10.20 0.48
C SER A 159 -3.76 -9.65 -0.90
N GLU A 160 -2.57 -9.07 -1.08
CA GLU A 160 -2.10 -8.60 -2.37
C GLU A 160 -1.92 -9.74 -3.38
N TYR A 161 -1.43 -10.90 -2.94
CA TYR A 161 -1.32 -12.07 -3.81
C TYR A 161 -2.69 -12.47 -4.35
N LEU A 162 -3.72 -12.50 -3.51
CA LEU A 162 -5.08 -12.84 -3.92
C LEU A 162 -5.62 -11.83 -4.95
N VAL A 163 -5.42 -10.54 -4.70
CA VAL A 163 -5.84 -9.46 -5.61
C VAL A 163 -5.12 -9.56 -6.95
N LEU A 164 -3.78 -9.62 -6.94
CA LEU A 164 -3.01 -9.74 -8.17
C LEU A 164 -3.31 -11.05 -8.90
N ARG A 165 -3.58 -12.13 -8.17
CA ARG A 165 -3.93 -13.41 -8.81
C ARG A 165 -5.26 -13.31 -9.56
N ALA A 166 -6.25 -12.61 -9.03
CA ALA A 166 -7.53 -12.37 -9.69
C ALA A 166 -7.38 -11.54 -10.99
N PHE A 167 -6.49 -10.55 -11.02
CA PHE A 167 -6.25 -9.76 -12.25
C PHE A 167 -5.32 -10.44 -13.25
N PHE A 168 -4.46 -11.36 -12.80
CA PHE A 168 -3.43 -12.01 -13.62
C PHE A 168 -3.53 -13.54 -13.63
N GLU A 169 -4.75 -14.08 -13.72
CA GLU A 169 -5.03 -15.52 -13.69
C GLU A 169 -4.24 -16.30 -14.76
N LYS A 170 -4.11 -15.73 -15.95
CA LYS A 170 -3.39 -16.35 -17.09
C LYS A 170 -1.86 -16.28 -16.97
N LYS A 171 -1.32 -15.50 -16.03
CA LYS A 171 0.14 -15.43 -15.80
C LYS A 171 0.59 -16.59 -14.93
N ASN A 172 1.87 -16.94 -15.05
CA ASN A 172 2.50 -17.98 -14.23
C ASN A 172 2.41 -17.59 -12.74
N LYS A 173 1.82 -18.47 -11.93
CA LYS A 173 1.64 -18.29 -10.47
C LYS A 173 2.96 -17.91 -9.78
N LYS A 174 4.09 -18.54 -10.16
CA LYS A 174 5.40 -18.25 -9.56
C LYS A 174 5.83 -16.80 -9.77
N ILE A 175 5.51 -16.22 -10.93
CA ILE A 175 5.85 -14.82 -11.24
C ILE A 175 4.98 -13.87 -10.41
N VAL A 176 3.68 -14.16 -10.27
CA VAL A 176 2.77 -13.35 -9.44
C VAL A 176 3.23 -13.36 -7.98
N VAL A 177 3.50 -14.54 -7.41
CA VAL A 177 4.03 -14.67 -6.04
C VAL A 177 5.32 -13.88 -5.87
N LYS A 178 6.30 -14.08 -6.78
CA LYS A 178 7.56 -13.33 -6.73
C LYS A 178 7.35 -11.82 -6.79
N THR A 179 6.42 -11.36 -7.62
CA THR A 179 6.10 -9.93 -7.76
C THR A 179 5.54 -9.38 -6.45
N THR A 180 4.57 -10.06 -5.85
CA THR A 180 3.96 -9.67 -4.57
C THR A 180 5.01 -9.58 -3.47
N TRP A 181 5.83 -10.62 -3.30
CA TRP A 181 6.88 -10.64 -2.28
C TRP A 181 7.88 -9.49 -2.45
N ILE A 182 8.37 -9.25 -3.67
CA ILE A 182 9.33 -8.17 -3.93
C ILE A 182 8.69 -6.80 -3.67
N ALA A 183 7.44 -6.60 -4.09
CA ALA A 183 6.71 -5.35 -3.89
C ALA A 183 6.60 -5.04 -2.38
N ASN A 184 6.10 -6.00 -1.61
CA ASN A 184 5.93 -5.88 -0.16
C ASN A 184 7.27 -5.70 0.57
N ILE A 185 8.32 -6.46 0.22
CA ILE A 185 9.63 -6.31 0.88
C ILE A 185 10.14 -4.88 0.72
N ILE A 186 10.06 -4.31 -0.49
CA ILE A 186 10.55 -2.95 -0.74
C ILE A 186 9.69 -1.93 0.03
N SER A 187 8.35 -2.07 0.00
CA SER A 187 7.43 -1.21 0.75
C SER A 187 7.70 -1.25 2.26
N TYR A 188 7.94 -2.43 2.84
CA TYR A 188 8.21 -2.60 4.27
C TYR A 188 9.60 -2.11 4.67
N VAL A 189 10.62 -2.24 3.81
CA VAL A 189 11.92 -1.62 4.06
C VAL A 189 11.78 -0.10 4.14
N LEU A 190 11.03 0.52 3.22
CA LEU A 190 10.73 1.95 3.29
C LEU A 190 10.00 2.30 4.59
N LEU A 191 8.97 1.53 4.95
CA LEU A 191 8.21 1.73 6.18
C LEU A 191 9.09 1.68 7.43
N VAL A 192 9.95 0.65 7.55
CA VAL A 192 10.88 0.52 8.69
C VAL A 192 11.83 1.71 8.76
N LEU A 193 12.38 2.16 7.62
CA LEU A 193 13.25 3.34 7.60
C LEU A 193 12.53 4.59 8.09
N VAL A 194 11.26 4.78 7.69
CA VAL A 194 10.46 5.93 8.14
C VAL A 194 10.15 5.84 9.64
N VAL A 195 9.74 4.67 10.13
CA VAL A 195 9.47 4.44 11.56
C VAL A 195 10.73 4.75 12.38
N VAL A 196 11.88 4.19 12.01
CA VAL A 196 13.15 4.42 12.71
C VAL A 196 13.53 5.89 12.69
N PHE A 197 13.42 6.56 11.53
CA PHE A 197 13.72 7.99 11.41
C PHE A 197 12.88 8.85 12.36
N PHE A 198 11.56 8.64 12.41
CA PHE A 198 10.68 9.39 13.30
C PHE A 198 10.89 9.04 14.78
N SER A 199 11.18 7.78 15.12
CA SER A 199 11.50 7.39 16.48
C SER A 199 12.78 8.05 17.00
N ILE A 200 13.80 8.21 16.14
CA ILE A 200 15.02 8.95 16.49
C ILE A 200 14.71 10.44 16.68
N LEU A 201 13.96 11.04 15.74
CA LEU A 201 13.59 12.44 15.83
C LEU A 201 12.83 12.75 17.13
N SER A 202 11.86 11.91 17.50
CA SER A 202 11.09 12.07 18.73
C SER A 202 11.91 11.86 20.00
N ALA A 203 13.00 11.08 19.94
CA ALA A 203 13.90 10.89 21.07
C ALA A 203 14.86 12.07 21.27
N LEU A 204 15.04 12.91 20.26
CA LEU A 204 15.91 14.09 20.28
C LEU A 204 15.16 15.40 20.63
N SER A 205 13.83 15.39 20.55
CA SER A 205 12.94 16.51 20.92
C SER A 205 12.50 16.45 22.37
#